data_AF-A0AAU4GDH8-F1
#
_entry.id   AF-A0AAU4GDH8-F1
#
_cell.length_a   1.000
_cell.length_b   1.000
_cell.length_c   1.000
_cell.angle_alpha   90.00
_cell.angle_beta   90.00
_cell.angle_gamma   90.00
#
_symmetry.space_group_name_H-M   'P 1'
#
loop_
_entity.id
_entity.type
_entity.pdbx_description
1 polymer ?
#
loop_
_entity_poly.entity_id
_entity_poly.type
_entity_poly.pdbx_seq_one_letter_code
_entity_poly.pdbx_strand_id
1 'polypeptide(L)' 'MTRTEEVSTGQLLQRRDDLLSKVGMDLQTFADRAQSFRLVGDEWNVWDELRNIAFLLGDDKS' A
#
# COMPACT_ATOMS: atom_id res chain seq x y z
N MET A 1 8.09 18.96 18.30
CA MET A 1 8.74 18.82 16.99
C MET A 1 8.22 17.54 16.37
N THR A 2 7.24 17.63 15.47
CA THR A 2 6.80 16.50 14.66
C THR A 2 7.85 16.32 13.57
N ARG A 3 8.69 15.28 13.71
CA ARG A 3 9.65 14.88 12.69
C ARG A 3 8.84 14.28 11.55
N THR A 4 8.53 15.10 10.56
CA THR A 4 8.06 14.60 9.26
C THR A 4 9.25 13.84 8.69
N GLU A 5 9.29 12.54 8.91
CA GLU A 5 10.22 11.68 8.20
C GLU A 5 9.86 11.87 6.72
N GLU A 6 10.70 12.57 5.98
CA GLU A 6 10.59 12.69 4.51
C GLU A 6 10.89 11.30 3.95
N VAL A 7 9.90 10.40 4.06
CA VAL A 7 9.96 9.09 3.44
C VAL A 7 10.06 9.35 1.95
N SER A 8 11.25 9.12 1.40
CA SER A 8 11.51 9.40 0.00
C SER A 8 10.61 8.49 -0.85
N THR A 9 10.15 8.97 -2.00
CA THR A 9 9.35 8.19 -2.96
C THR A 9 9.91 6.78 -3.19
N GLY A 10 11.24 6.64 -3.24
CA GLY A 10 11.90 5.33 -3.36
C GLY A 10 11.68 4.39 -2.17
N GLN A 11 11.65 4.90 -0.94
CA GLN A 11 11.36 4.10 0.25
C GLN A 11 9.89 3.66 0.31
N LEU A 12 8.97 4.53 -0.11
CA LEU A 12 7.55 4.21 -0.25
C LEU A 12 7.33 3.11 -1.29
N LEU A 13 7.97 3.23 -2.46
CA LEU A 13 7.93 2.20 -3.50
C LEU A 13 8.52 0.89 -3.00
N GLN A 14 9.66 0.93 -2.34
CA GLN A 14 10.29 -0.29 -1.81
C GLN A 14 9.42 -0.97 -0.74
N ARG A 15 8.74 -0.17 0.10
CA ARG A 15 7.81 -0.70 1.10
C ARG A 15 6.58 -1.33 0.48
N ARG A 16 6.04 -0.72 -0.58
CA ARG A 16 4.97 -1.33 -1.40
C ARG A 16 5.41 -2.68 -1.96
N ASP A 17 6.59 -2.73 -2.57
CA ASP A 17 7.12 -3.97 -3.15
C ASP A 17 7.40 -5.06 -2.09
N ASP A 18 7.83 -4.68 -0.88
CA ASP A 18 7.98 -5.60 0.25
C ASP A 18 6.64 -6.17 0.73
N LEU A 19 5.62 -5.31 0.87
CA LEU A 19 4.26 -5.72 1.23
C LEU A 19 3.69 -6.69 0.20
N LEU A 20 3.83 -6.41 -1.09
CA LEU A 20 3.38 -7.27 -2.19
C LEU A 20 4.14 -8.60 -2.21
N SER A 21 5.44 -8.58 -1.93
CA SER A 21 6.27 -9.79 -1.84
C SER A 21 5.85 -10.68 -0.66
N LYS A 22 5.51 -10.08 0.49
CA LYS A 22 5.12 -10.80 1.71
C LYS A 22 3.83 -11.61 1.53
N VAL A 23 2.90 -11.09 0.76
CA VAL A 23 1.59 -11.70 0.48
C VAL A 23 1.57 -12.49 -0.84
N GLY A 24 2.62 -12.38 -1.65
CA GLY A 24 2.76 -13.10 -2.92
C GLY A 24 1.72 -12.71 -3.97
N MET A 25 1.20 -11.48 -3.89
CA MET A 25 0.15 -10.98 -4.78
C MET A 25 0.49 -9.56 -5.24
N ASP A 26 0.10 -9.24 -6.46
CA ASP A 26 0.25 -7.92 -7.05
C ASP A 26 -0.87 -6.97 -6.59
N LEU A 27 -0.62 -5.66 -6.76
CA LEU A 27 -1.54 -4.60 -6.32
C LEU A 27 -2.90 -4.67 -7.01
N GLN A 28 -2.96 -5.09 -8.28
CA GLN A 28 -4.21 -5.22 -9.02
C GLN A 28 -5.06 -6.35 -8.45
N THR A 29 -4.45 -7.49 -8.13
CA THR A 29 -5.10 -8.61 -7.44
C THR A 29 -5.66 -8.18 -6.08
N PHE A 30 -4.94 -7.34 -5.33
CA PHE A 30 -5.47 -6.76 -4.09
C PHE A 30 -6.69 -5.87 -4.33
N ALA A 31 -6.63 -4.99 -5.34
CA ALA A 31 -7.73 -4.10 -5.66
C ALA A 31 -9.00 -4.88 -6.06
N ASP A 32 -8.85 -5.93 -6.88
CA ASP A 32 -9.96 -6.80 -7.30
C ASP A 32 -10.57 -7.56 -6.11
N ARG A 33 -9.72 -8.12 -5.23
CA ARG A 33 -10.16 -8.80 -4.01
C ARG A 33 -10.81 -7.85 -3.01
N ALA A 34 -10.28 -6.63 -2.87
CA ALA A 34 -10.86 -5.61 -2.01
C ALA A 34 -12.24 -5.19 -2.50
N GLN A 35 -12.40 -4.93 -3.81
CA GLN A 35 -13.70 -4.63 -4.42
C GLN A 35 -14.69 -5.78 -4.27
N SER A 36 -14.21 -7.02 -4.35
CA SER A 36 -15.03 -8.22 -4.13
C SER A 36 -15.26 -8.56 -2.66
N PHE A 37 -14.78 -7.76 -1.70
CA PHE A 37 -14.82 -8.03 -0.25
C PHE A 37 -14.25 -9.42 0.13
N ARG A 38 -13.27 -9.92 -0.64
CA ARG A 38 -12.64 -11.24 -0.44
C ARG A 38 -11.38 -11.21 0.41
N LEU A 39 -10.88 -10.03 0.77
CA LEU A 39 -9.75 -9.89 1.67
C LEU A 39 -10.15 -10.34 3.08
N VAL A 40 -9.27 -11.05 3.78
CA VAL A 40 -9.49 -11.50 5.15
C VAL A 40 -8.41 -11.01 6.10
N GLY A 41 -8.80 -10.58 7.29
CA GLY A 41 -7.88 -10.28 8.41
C GLY A 41 -6.68 -9.43 8.01
N ASP A 42 -5.50 -10.04 7.99
CA ASP A 42 -4.23 -9.40 7.64
C ASP A 42 -4.16 -8.85 6.22
N GLU A 43 -4.91 -9.40 5.26
CA GLU A 43 -4.96 -8.85 3.90
C GLU A 43 -5.58 -7.45 3.87
N TRP A 44 -6.54 -7.16 4.76
CA TRP A 44 -7.10 -5.81 4.90
C TRP A 44 -6.08 -4.82 5.44
N ASN A 45 -5.24 -5.24 6.39
CA ASN A 45 -4.18 -4.40 6.93
C ASN A 45 -3.13 -4.07 5.85
N VAL A 46 -2.74 -5.07 5.06
CA VAL A 46 -1.81 -4.88 3.93
C VAL A 46 -2.41 -3.94 2.88
N TRP A 47 -3.70 -4.12 2.55
CA TRP A 47 -4.41 -3.26 1.61
C TRP A 47 -4.47 -1.80 2.08
N ASP A 48 -4.76 -1.56 3.36
CA ASP A 48 -4.78 -0.22 3.94
C ASP A 48 -3.39 0.44 3.88
N GLU A 49 -2.33 -0.31 4.20
CA GLU A 49 -0.95 0.20 4.10
C GLU A 49 -0.56 0.53 2.65
N LEU A 50 -0.96 -0.30 1.68
CA LEU A 50 -0.75 -0.02 0.25
C LEU A 50 -1.46 1.27 -0.21
N ARG A 51 -2.69 1.49 0.24
CA ARG A 51 -3.46 2.71 -0.06
C ARG A 51 -2.83 3.95 0.58
N ASN A 52 -2.35 3.83 1.82
CA ASN A 52 -1.64 4.90 2.50
C ASN A 52 -0.36 5.28 1.75
N ILE A 53 0.40 4.28 1.29
CA ILE A 53 1.58 4.51 0.44
C ILE A 53 1.20 5.22 -0.87
N ALA A 54 0.13 4.80 -1.55
CA ALA A 54 -0.34 5.47 -2.78
C ALA A 54 -0.74 6.93 -2.54
N PHE A 55 -1.40 7.21 -1.42
CA PHE A 55 -1.74 8.56 -1.00
C PHE A 55 -0.49 9.42 -0.73
N LEU A 56 0.48 8.86 0.00
CA LEU A 56 1.75 9.54 0.31
C LEU A 56 2.63 9.79 -0.93
N LEU A 57 2.52 8.92 -1.94
CA LEU A 57 3.19 9.11 -3.23
C LEU A 57 2.60 10.28 -4.04
N GLY A 58 1.46 10.82 -3.63
CA GLY A 58 0.82 11.95 -4.30
C GLY A 58 0.09 11.56 -5.59
N ASP A 59 -0.25 10.27 -5.75
CA ASP A 59 -1.12 9.79 -6.84
C ASP A 59 -2.55 10.35 -6.71
N ASP A 60 -2.88 10.95 -5.57
CA ASP A 60 -4.14 11.65 -5.24
C ASP A 60 -4.08 13.17 -5.54
N LYS A 61 -3.16 13.63 -6.40
CA LYS A 61 -3.21 14.99 -6.96
C LYS A 61 -3.77 14.96 -8.37
N SER A 62 -5.09 14.85 -8.51
CA SER A 62 -5.77 15.24 -9.74
C SER A 62 -7.09 15.94 -9.49
#